data_AF-A0A970PKA3-F1
#
_entry.id   AF-A0A970PKA3-F1
#
_cell.length_a   1.000
_cell.length_b   1.000
_cell.length_c   1.000
_cell.angle_alpha   90.00
_cell.angle_beta   90.00
_cell.angle_gamma   90.00
#
_symmetry.space_group_name_H-M   'P 1'
#
loop_
_entity.id
_entity.type
_entity.pdbx_description
1 polymer ?
#
loop_
_entity_poly.entity_id
_entity_poly.type
_entity_poly.pdbx_seq_one_letter_code
_entity_poly.pdbx_strand_id
1 'polypeptide(L)'
;DDTLISRHVLSCATFVDNHDSQPGQALQSWVQDWFKPLAYALILLRQDGYPCVFYGDYYGIGGDEPIPGKQNTLDKLLAARLHHAYGEQVDYFDHPNAIAWVRLGDEAHGNSGLACVITNGEDTAKRMCLGGLNAGTVWRDITGSYSEPVVLDEGGWADFPCKGGSLSVWIKA
;
A
#
# COMPACT_ATOMS: atom_id res chain seq x y z
N ASP A 1 -15.48 8.46 8.81
CA ASP A 1 -16.65 8.26 7.93
C ASP A 1 -17.13 9.52 7.21
N ASP A 2 -16.29 10.56 7.10
CA ASP A 2 -16.68 11.85 6.51
C ASP A 2 -15.73 12.32 5.41
N THR A 3 -15.13 11.37 4.68
CA THR A 3 -14.25 11.69 3.56
C THR A 3 -15.04 11.66 2.25
N LEU A 4 -14.63 12.46 1.26
CA LEU A 4 -15.27 12.40 -0.06
C LEU A 4 -15.18 11.00 -0.66
N ILE A 5 -14.05 10.31 -0.44
CA ILE A 5 -13.83 8.94 -0.91
C ILE A 5 -14.81 7.95 -0.29
N SER A 6 -15.24 8.12 0.98
CA SER A 6 -16.23 7.23 1.59
C SER A 6 -17.66 7.46 1.08
N ARG A 7 -17.93 8.59 0.41
CA ARG A 7 -19.27 8.95 -0.11
C ARG A 7 -19.39 8.84 -1.62
N HIS A 8 -18.32 9.16 -2.35
CA HIS A 8 -18.25 9.22 -3.81
C HIS A 8 -16.91 8.67 -4.31
N VAL A 9 -16.71 7.38 -4.12
CA VAL A 9 -15.47 6.63 -4.40
C VAL A 9 -14.84 6.98 -5.75
N LEU A 10 -15.62 6.97 -6.83
CA LEU A 10 -15.12 7.17 -8.20
C LEU A 10 -14.93 8.65 -8.60
N SER A 11 -15.34 9.59 -7.74
CA SER A 11 -15.25 11.03 -8.02
C SER A 11 -14.11 11.71 -7.25
N CYS A 12 -13.24 10.94 -6.60
CA CYS A 12 -12.14 11.46 -5.81
C CYS A 12 -10.80 11.12 -6.44
N ALA A 13 -10.10 12.13 -6.97
CA ALA A 13 -8.69 12.01 -7.33
C ALA A 13 -7.85 12.08 -6.05
N THR A 14 -7.15 11.01 -5.72
CA THR A 14 -6.28 10.92 -4.54
C THR A 14 -4.83 11.08 -4.96
N PHE A 15 -4.08 11.93 -4.27
CA PHE A 15 -2.66 12.17 -4.52
C PHE A 15 -1.92 12.33 -3.19
N VAL A 16 -0.61 12.12 -3.19
CA VAL A 16 0.26 12.33 -2.01
C VAL A 16 0.76 13.77 -1.97
N ASP A 17 1.28 14.27 -3.09
CA ASP A 17 1.79 15.63 -3.26
C ASP A 17 1.56 16.10 -4.70
N ASN A 18 1.84 17.37 -4.97
CA ASN A 18 1.81 17.96 -6.30
C ASN A 18 2.89 19.04 -6.46
N HIS A 19 2.88 19.73 -7.60
CA HIS A 19 3.88 20.75 -7.93
C HIS A 19 3.82 22.00 -7.04
N ASP A 20 2.69 22.28 -6.38
CA ASP A 20 2.54 23.42 -5.47
C ASP A 20 2.90 23.07 -4.02
N SER A 21 2.78 21.79 -3.64
CA SER A 21 3.01 21.30 -2.27
C SER A 21 4.43 20.81 -2.00
N GLN A 22 5.25 20.63 -3.04
CA GLN A 22 6.66 20.24 -2.90
C GLN A 22 7.51 21.33 -2.21
N PRO A 23 8.73 20.99 -1.74
CA PRO A 23 9.61 21.97 -1.11
C PRO A 23 9.96 23.16 -2.01
N GLY A 24 10.02 24.35 -1.41
CA GLY A 24 10.34 25.62 -2.07
C GLY A 24 9.19 26.26 -2.84
N GLN A 25 7.95 25.74 -2.74
CA GLN A 25 6.79 26.23 -3.47
C GLN A 25 5.77 26.94 -2.55
N ALA A 26 4.84 27.69 -3.16
CA ALA A 26 3.95 28.60 -2.44
C ALA A 26 2.99 27.90 -1.45
N LEU A 27 2.63 26.65 -1.71
CA LEU A 27 1.74 25.86 -0.86
C LEU A 27 2.48 24.68 -0.21
N GLN A 28 3.78 24.83 0.06
CA GLN A 28 4.62 23.76 0.60
C GLN A 28 3.97 23.08 1.81
N SER A 29 3.61 21.81 1.62
CA SER A 29 3.01 20.93 2.63
C SER A 29 3.46 19.49 2.40
N TRP A 30 4.74 19.34 2.03
CA TRP A 30 5.30 18.10 1.55
C TRP A 30 5.24 16.99 2.59
N VAL A 31 4.74 15.82 2.19
CA VAL A 31 4.78 14.61 3.02
C VAL A 31 6.25 14.24 3.26
N GLN A 32 6.60 13.91 4.51
CA GLN A 32 7.99 13.56 4.83
C GLN A 32 8.46 12.33 4.04
N ASP A 33 9.72 12.36 3.61
CA ASP A 33 10.30 11.39 2.69
C ASP A 33 10.10 9.93 3.10
N TRP A 34 10.32 9.63 4.39
CA TRP A 34 10.20 8.30 4.96
C TRP A 34 8.76 7.76 4.92
N PHE A 35 7.77 8.65 4.96
CA PHE A 35 6.35 8.28 4.96
C PHE A 35 5.77 8.13 3.55
N LYS A 36 6.47 8.61 2.51
CA LYS A 36 5.99 8.54 1.12
C LYS A 36 5.57 7.13 0.69
N PRO A 37 6.35 6.06 0.94
CA PRO A 37 5.93 4.71 0.55
C PRO A 37 4.58 4.32 1.17
N LEU A 38 4.38 4.67 2.45
CA LEU A 38 3.16 4.38 3.20
C LEU A 38 1.97 5.15 2.63
N ALA A 39 2.16 6.45 2.34
CA ALA A 39 1.13 7.29 1.71
C ALA A 39 0.74 6.77 0.31
N TYR A 40 1.71 6.34 -0.50
CA TYR A 40 1.43 5.77 -1.82
C TYR A 40 0.71 4.43 -1.75
N ALA A 41 1.05 3.56 -0.79
CA ALA A 41 0.33 2.31 -0.58
C ALA A 41 -1.17 2.53 -0.28
N LEU A 42 -1.49 3.56 0.51
CA LEU A 42 -2.88 3.94 0.82
C LEU A 42 -3.69 4.31 -0.43
N ILE A 43 -3.13 5.11 -1.34
CA ILE A 43 -3.87 5.52 -2.55
C ILE A 43 -3.81 4.46 -3.66
N LEU A 44 -2.74 3.65 -3.72
CA LEU A 44 -2.52 2.68 -4.81
C LEU A 44 -3.10 1.29 -4.54
N LEU A 45 -3.18 0.82 -3.29
CA LEU A 45 -3.55 -0.59 -3.04
C LEU A 45 -4.94 -0.76 -2.44
N ARG A 46 -5.58 0.34 -2.03
CA ARG A 46 -6.97 0.33 -1.59
C ARG A 46 -7.91 0.31 -2.80
N GLN A 47 -9.12 -0.21 -2.57
CA GLN A 47 -10.16 -0.37 -3.59
C GLN A 47 -10.69 0.98 -4.09
N ASP A 48 -10.71 1.99 -3.22
CA ASP A 48 -11.38 3.25 -3.46
C ASP A 48 -10.42 4.32 -3.99
N GLY A 49 -10.98 5.28 -4.75
CA GLY A 49 -10.27 6.46 -5.23
C GLY A 49 -9.57 6.26 -6.58
N TYR A 50 -9.29 7.39 -7.23
CA TYR A 50 -8.51 7.45 -8.46
C TYR A 50 -7.10 7.99 -8.15
N PRO A 51 -6.10 7.11 -7.96
CA PRO A 51 -4.78 7.55 -7.56
C PRO A 51 -4.03 8.26 -8.68
N CYS A 52 -3.41 9.38 -8.32
CA CYS A 52 -2.50 10.15 -9.15
C CYS A 52 -1.11 10.12 -8.52
N VAL A 53 -0.14 9.60 -9.26
CA VAL A 53 1.27 9.59 -8.84
C VAL A 53 1.91 10.91 -9.21
N PHE A 54 2.59 11.54 -8.25
CA PHE A 54 3.26 12.79 -8.49
C PHE A 54 4.59 12.57 -9.23
N TYR A 55 4.80 13.34 -10.30
CA TYR A 55 6.04 13.30 -11.09
C TYR A 55 7.30 13.51 -10.23
N GLY A 56 7.27 14.48 -9.30
CA GLY A 56 8.42 14.76 -8.44
C GLY A 56 8.74 13.66 -7.45
N ASP A 57 7.74 12.93 -6.94
CA ASP A 57 8.01 11.77 -6.10
C ASP A 57 8.49 10.56 -6.91
N TYR A 58 8.09 10.45 -8.17
CA TYR A 58 8.52 9.37 -9.05
C TYR A 58 9.95 9.61 -9.56
N TYR A 59 10.21 10.74 -10.25
CA TYR A 59 11.49 11.03 -10.88
C TYR A 59 12.47 11.84 -10.00
N GLY A 60 11.99 12.42 -8.90
CA GLY A 60 12.76 13.31 -8.04
C GLY A 60 12.40 14.78 -8.25
N ILE A 61 12.75 15.59 -7.25
CA ILE A 61 12.56 17.04 -7.26
C ILE A 61 13.96 17.66 -7.35
N GLY A 62 14.18 18.51 -8.36
CA GLY A 62 15.43 19.25 -8.53
C GLY A 62 15.46 20.53 -7.69
N GLY A 63 16.53 21.32 -7.85
CA GLY A 63 16.74 22.59 -7.14
C GLY A 63 18.03 22.57 -6.32
N ASP A 64 18.18 23.55 -5.44
CA ASP A 64 19.37 23.71 -4.59
C ASP A 64 19.52 22.56 -3.58
N GLU A 65 18.38 22.01 -3.12
CA GLU A 65 18.31 20.82 -2.27
C GLU A 65 17.54 19.70 -3.00
N PRO A 66 18.22 18.92 -3.88
CA PRO A 66 17.55 17.91 -4.68
C PRO A 66 17.07 16.72 -3.82
N ILE A 67 15.88 16.22 -4.14
CA ILE A 67 15.26 15.06 -3.50
C ILE A 67 15.18 13.91 -4.50
N PRO A 68 15.76 12.73 -4.19
CA PRO A 68 15.73 11.59 -5.10
C PRO A 68 14.32 11.04 -5.27
N GLY A 69 14.02 10.62 -6.50
CA GLY A 69 12.77 9.92 -6.81
C GLY A 69 12.68 8.55 -6.16
N LYS A 70 11.46 8.01 -6.08
CA LYS A 70 11.13 6.74 -5.43
C LYS A 70 10.74 5.64 -6.41
N GLN A 71 11.26 5.69 -7.64
CA GLN A 71 10.92 4.77 -8.74
C GLN A 71 10.87 3.30 -8.30
N ASN A 72 11.94 2.78 -7.68
CA ASN A 72 12.00 1.37 -7.27
C ASN A 72 10.84 0.96 -6.35
N THR A 73 10.44 1.82 -5.42
CA THR A 73 9.34 1.54 -4.49
C THR A 73 8.00 1.72 -5.19
N LEU A 74 7.84 2.78 -5.98
CA LEU A 74 6.60 3.07 -6.69
C LEU A 74 6.30 2.04 -7.77
N ASP A 75 7.32 1.55 -8.48
CA ASP A 75 7.17 0.49 -9.49
C ASP A 75 6.62 -0.79 -8.87
N LYS A 76 7.10 -1.17 -7.68
CA LYS A 76 6.56 -2.32 -6.93
C LYS A 76 5.08 -2.11 -6.57
N LEU A 77 4.72 -0.92 -6.07
CA LEU A 77 3.33 -0.61 -5.69
C LEU A 77 2.41 -0.50 -6.92
N LEU A 78 2.89 0.06 -8.03
CA LEU A 78 2.17 0.16 -9.29
C LEU A 78 1.94 -1.23 -9.90
N ALA A 79 2.95 -2.10 -9.89
CA ALA A 79 2.81 -3.49 -10.32
C ALA A 79 1.80 -4.25 -9.42
N ALA A 80 1.87 -4.06 -8.11
CA ALA A 80 0.90 -4.62 -7.18
C ALA A 80 -0.53 -4.11 -7.46
N ARG A 81 -0.70 -2.82 -7.72
CA ARG A 81 -2.00 -2.26 -8.12
C ARG A 81 -2.51 -2.90 -9.42
N LEU A 82 -1.65 -2.99 -10.43
CA LEU A 82 -2.01 -3.47 -11.76
C LEU A 82 -2.40 -4.95 -11.78
N HIS A 83 -1.77 -5.78 -10.95
CA HIS A 83 -1.92 -7.25 -11.04
C HIS A 83 -2.64 -7.88 -9.84
N HIS A 84 -2.60 -7.24 -8.67
CA HIS A 84 -2.98 -7.89 -7.42
C HIS A 84 -4.03 -7.14 -6.58
N ALA A 85 -4.20 -5.83 -6.75
CA ALA A 85 -5.15 -5.04 -5.95
C ALA A 85 -6.60 -5.13 -6.48
N TYR A 86 -7.15 -6.34 -6.54
CA TYR A 86 -8.50 -6.63 -7.05
C TYR A 86 -9.36 -7.40 -6.05
N GLY A 87 -10.66 -7.49 -6.32
CA GLY A 87 -11.63 -8.07 -5.40
C GLY A 87 -11.99 -7.17 -4.21
N GLU A 88 -12.86 -7.70 -3.35
CA GLU A 88 -13.34 -7.06 -2.13
C GLU A 88 -12.17 -6.71 -1.20
N GLN A 89 -12.29 -5.57 -0.52
CA GLN A 89 -11.34 -5.15 0.51
C GLN A 89 -11.88 -5.46 1.91
N VAL A 90 -11.00 -5.97 2.77
CA VAL A 90 -11.27 -6.10 4.22
C VAL A 90 -10.21 -5.35 5.01
N ASP A 91 -10.64 -4.39 5.83
CA ASP A 91 -9.76 -3.53 6.63
C ASP A 91 -9.53 -4.07 8.04
N TYR A 92 -8.30 -3.93 8.54
CA TYR A 92 -7.83 -4.32 9.88
C TYR A 92 -7.26 -3.09 10.60
N PHE A 93 -8.14 -2.14 10.92
CA PHE A 93 -7.80 -0.84 11.50
C PHE A 93 -8.02 -0.83 13.03
N ASP A 94 -7.47 -1.83 13.71
CA ASP A 94 -7.64 -2.09 15.14
C ASP A 94 -6.50 -1.55 16.03
N HIS A 95 -5.47 -0.93 15.45
CA HIS A 95 -4.32 -0.39 16.17
C HIS A 95 -3.92 1.01 15.65
N PRO A 96 -3.65 1.99 16.53
CA PRO A 96 -3.41 3.39 16.14
C PRO A 96 -2.17 3.60 15.27
N ASN A 97 -1.16 2.74 15.42
CA ASN A 97 0.12 2.86 14.68
C ASN A 97 0.33 1.75 13.65
N ALA A 98 -0.60 0.79 13.54
CA ALA A 98 -0.41 -0.39 12.69
C ALA A 98 -1.74 -0.77 12.03
N ILE A 99 -1.89 -0.42 10.77
CA ILE A 99 -3.09 -0.72 9.99
C ILE A 99 -2.75 -1.74 8.91
N ALA A 100 -3.76 -2.49 8.49
CA ALA A 100 -3.62 -3.41 7.40
C ALA A 100 -4.93 -3.58 6.65
N TRP A 101 -4.84 -4.12 5.45
CA TRP A 101 -6.01 -4.54 4.69
C TRP A 101 -5.62 -5.66 3.75
N VAL A 102 -6.63 -6.42 3.34
CA VAL A 102 -6.51 -7.39 2.25
C VAL A 102 -7.37 -6.95 1.09
N ARG A 103 -6.94 -7.31 -0.11
CA ARG A 103 -7.77 -7.39 -1.31
C ARG A 103 -7.91 -8.87 -1.60
N LEU A 104 -9.14 -9.39 -1.64
CA LEU A 104 -9.40 -10.83 -1.69
C LEU A 104 -9.13 -11.47 -3.06
N GLY A 105 -8.89 -10.65 -4.08
CA GLY A 105 -8.83 -11.09 -5.46
C GLY A 105 -10.22 -11.34 -6.05
N ASP A 106 -10.27 -11.49 -7.37
CA ASP A 106 -11.49 -11.86 -8.09
C ASP A 106 -11.17 -12.80 -9.27
N GLU A 107 -12.22 -13.42 -9.82
CA GLU A 107 -12.09 -14.40 -10.92
C GLU A 107 -11.64 -13.77 -12.24
N ALA A 108 -11.89 -12.48 -12.45
CA ALA A 108 -11.52 -11.79 -13.68
C ALA A 108 -10.00 -11.52 -13.74
N HIS A 109 -9.35 -11.46 -12.57
CA HIS A 109 -7.92 -11.23 -12.44
C HIS A 109 -7.26 -12.44 -11.78
N GLY A 110 -6.82 -13.40 -12.57
CA GLY A 110 -6.18 -14.62 -12.07
C GLY A 110 -4.98 -14.34 -11.16
N ASN A 111 -4.89 -15.07 -10.03
CA ASN A 111 -3.89 -14.87 -8.98
C ASN A 111 -3.84 -13.45 -8.38
N SER A 112 -4.91 -12.68 -8.54
CA SER A 112 -5.08 -11.41 -7.84
C SER A 112 -5.36 -11.62 -6.35
N GLY A 113 -5.25 -10.54 -5.60
CA GLY A 113 -5.31 -10.50 -4.16
C GLY A 113 -3.96 -10.05 -3.58
N LEU A 114 -4.02 -9.27 -2.51
CA LEU A 114 -2.86 -8.82 -1.75
C LEU A 114 -3.19 -8.68 -0.27
N ALA A 115 -2.18 -8.79 0.58
CA ALA A 115 -2.25 -8.35 1.96
C ALA A 115 -1.23 -7.22 2.15
N CYS A 116 -1.69 -6.08 2.68
CA CYS A 116 -0.84 -4.92 2.93
C CYS A 116 -0.85 -4.60 4.43
N VAL A 117 0.34 -4.45 5.00
CA VAL A 117 0.54 -4.01 6.38
C VAL A 117 1.37 -2.75 6.36
N ILE A 118 0.97 -1.75 7.15
CA ILE A 118 1.66 -0.47 7.28
C ILE A 118 1.78 -0.12 8.76
N THR A 119 2.96 0.32 9.19
CA THR A 119 3.19 0.82 10.54
C THR A 119 4.01 2.11 10.53
N ASN A 120 3.63 3.09 11.35
CA ASN A 120 4.46 4.24 11.67
C ASN A 120 5.14 4.09 13.05
N GLY A 121 4.99 2.93 13.70
CA GLY A 121 5.60 2.58 14.97
C GLY A 121 6.71 1.54 14.80
N GLU A 122 6.79 0.62 15.76
CA GLU A 122 7.77 -0.48 15.79
C GLU A 122 7.40 -1.63 14.83
N ASP A 123 8.27 -2.63 14.75
CA ASP A 123 8.00 -3.91 14.07
C ASP A 123 6.67 -4.49 14.54
N THR A 124 5.87 -4.99 13.60
CA THR A 124 4.53 -5.50 13.87
C THR A 124 4.19 -6.70 12.98
N ALA A 125 3.12 -7.40 13.32
CA ALA A 125 2.49 -8.37 12.46
C ALA A 125 0.97 -8.25 12.59
N LYS A 126 0.26 -8.46 11.48
CA LYS A 126 -1.19 -8.40 11.43
C LYS A 126 -1.74 -9.74 11.01
N ARG A 127 -2.57 -10.34 11.87
CA ARG A 127 -3.29 -11.56 11.54
C ARG A 127 -4.46 -11.23 10.64
N MET A 128 -4.42 -11.71 9.40
CA MET A 128 -5.43 -11.39 8.38
C MET A 128 -5.89 -12.65 7.65
N CYS A 129 -7.14 -12.61 7.19
CA CYS A 129 -7.77 -13.67 6.41
C CYS A 129 -7.92 -13.26 4.94
N LEU A 130 -7.51 -14.15 4.03
CA LEU A 130 -7.73 -14.04 2.59
C LEU A 130 -8.81 -15.02 2.09
N GLY A 131 -9.61 -15.56 3.02
CA GLY A 131 -10.68 -16.52 2.76
C GLY A 131 -10.19 -17.96 2.63
N GLY A 132 -11.06 -18.92 2.99
CA GLY A 132 -10.72 -20.34 2.99
C GLY A 132 -10.35 -20.92 1.62
N LEU A 133 -10.76 -20.28 0.52
CA LEU A 133 -10.34 -20.68 -0.84
C LEU A 133 -8.84 -20.46 -1.09
N ASN A 134 -8.19 -19.62 -0.28
CA ASN A 134 -6.74 -19.42 -0.32
C ASN A 134 -5.99 -20.25 0.75
N ALA A 135 -6.65 -21.17 1.45
CA ALA A 135 -6.00 -22.04 2.43
C ALA A 135 -4.80 -22.79 1.82
N GLY A 136 -3.70 -22.89 2.59
CA GLY A 136 -2.47 -23.55 2.17
C GLY A 136 -1.65 -22.82 1.09
N THR A 137 -2.10 -21.67 0.61
CA THR A 137 -1.36 -20.89 -0.38
C THR A 137 -0.17 -20.14 0.24
N VAL A 138 0.85 -19.92 -0.57
CA VAL A 138 2.12 -19.28 -0.18
C VAL A 138 2.13 -17.85 -0.66
N TRP A 139 2.60 -16.94 0.20
CA TRP A 139 2.61 -15.49 -0.02
C TRP A 139 4.00 -14.95 0.21
N ARG A 140 4.44 -14.03 -0.67
CA ARG A 140 5.78 -13.43 -0.62
C ARG A 140 5.70 -11.91 -0.54
N ASP A 141 6.62 -11.31 0.21
CA ASP A 141 6.76 -9.87 0.30
C ASP A 141 7.44 -9.31 -0.96
N ILE A 142 6.80 -8.34 -1.61
CA ILE A 142 7.38 -7.65 -2.77
C ILE A 142 8.16 -6.39 -2.40
N THR A 143 7.97 -5.89 -1.17
CA THR A 143 8.68 -4.70 -0.68
C THR A 143 10.15 -5.03 -0.41
N GLY A 144 10.44 -6.27 -0.04
CA GLY A 144 11.78 -6.83 0.09
C GLY A 144 12.33 -6.79 1.52
N SER A 145 11.44 -6.59 2.50
CA SER A 145 11.77 -6.59 3.92
C SER A 145 11.89 -8.01 4.49
N TYR A 146 11.23 -8.98 3.86
CA TYR A 146 11.23 -10.39 4.28
C TYR A 146 11.53 -11.31 3.09
N SER A 147 12.45 -12.25 3.28
CA SER A 147 12.73 -13.33 2.31
C SER A 147 11.84 -14.55 2.53
N GLU A 148 11.40 -14.74 3.77
CA GLU A 148 10.60 -15.88 4.20
C GLU A 148 9.15 -15.70 3.75
N PRO A 149 8.54 -16.70 3.11
CA PRO A 149 7.15 -16.62 2.73
C PRO A 149 6.23 -16.84 3.93
N VAL A 150 5.00 -16.33 3.79
CA VAL A 150 3.88 -16.61 4.70
C VAL A 150 2.99 -17.68 4.06
N VAL A 151 2.53 -18.66 4.85
CA VAL A 151 1.61 -19.70 4.39
C VAL A 151 0.30 -19.54 5.14
N LEU A 152 -0.82 -19.53 4.40
CA LEU A 152 -2.14 -19.48 5.00
C LEU A 152 -2.53 -20.82 5.60
N ASP A 153 -3.12 -20.80 6.79
CA ASP A 153 -3.68 -21.98 7.43
C ASP A 153 -4.95 -22.49 6.72
N GLU A 154 -5.55 -23.56 7.25
CA GLU A 154 -6.76 -24.19 6.69
C GLU A 154 -7.97 -23.24 6.61
N GLY A 155 -7.99 -22.18 7.43
CA GLY A 155 -9.03 -21.15 7.41
C GLY A 155 -8.71 -19.97 6.48
N GLY A 156 -7.55 -19.97 5.83
CA GLY A 156 -7.08 -18.84 5.01
C GLY A 156 -6.45 -17.70 5.82
N TRP A 157 -6.02 -17.96 7.07
CA TRP A 157 -5.42 -16.96 7.95
C TRP A 157 -3.90 -17.09 8.02
N ALA A 158 -3.22 -15.97 8.20
CA ALA A 158 -1.82 -15.95 8.64
C ALA A 158 -1.44 -14.62 9.30
N ASP A 159 -0.29 -14.61 9.96
CA ASP A 159 0.35 -13.41 10.49
C ASP A 159 1.29 -12.82 9.44
N PHE A 160 0.98 -11.60 8.99
CA PHE A 160 1.77 -10.88 8.00
C PHE A 160 2.66 -9.84 8.69
N PRO A 161 3.99 -10.04 8.71
CA PRO A 161 4.90 -9.14 9.40
C PRO A 161 5.19 -7.87 8.58
N CYS A 162 5.59 -6.82 9.28
CA CYS A 162 6.02 -5.54 8.73
C CYS A 162 7.07 -4.91 9.66
N LYS A 163 8.10 -4.31 9.07
CA LYS A 163 9.13 -3.58 9.82
C LYS A 163 8.61 -2.22 10.31
N GLY A 164 9.17 -1.74 11.41
CA GLY A 164 8.82 -0.44 11.98
C GLY A 164 9.03 0.71 10.99
N GLY A 165 8.13 1.70 11.03
CA GLY A 165 8.17 2.85 10.12
C GLY A 165 8.09 2.50 8.63
N SER A 166 7.55 1.33 8.27
CA SER A 166 7.56 0.84 6.89
C SER A 166 6.22 0.24 6.45
N LEU A 167 6.22 -0.40 5.29
CA LEU A 167 5.13 -1.21 4.79
C LEU A 167 5.64 -2.56 4.30
N SER A 168 4.76 -3.55 4.30
CA SER A 168 4.97 -4.84 3.63
C SER A 168 3.74 -5.19 2.80
N VAL A 169 3.97 -5.64 1.57
CA VAL A 169 2.92 -6.02 0.63
C VAL A 169 3.19 -7.44 0.21
N TRP A 170 2.24 -8.31 0.55
CA TRP A 170 2.32 -9.73 0.32
C TRP A 170 1.39 -10.09 -0.83
N ILE A 171 1.93 -10.80 -1.81
CA ILE A 171 1.16 -11.35 -2.94
C ILE A 171 1.34 -12.86 -2.98
N LYS A 172 0.36 -13.55 -3.55
CA LYS A 172 0.42 -14.99 -3.78
C LYS A 172 1.65 -15.32 -4.65
N ALA A 173 2.43 -16.31 -4.23
CA ALA A 173 3.67 -16.74 -4.87
C ALA A 173 3.42 -17.51 -6.18
#